data_AF-A0A660NNH0-F1
#
_entry.id   AF-A0A660NNH0-F1
#
_cell.length_a   1.000
_cell.length_b   1.000
_cell.length_c   1.000
_cell.angle_alpha   90.00
_cell.angle_beta   90.00
_cell.angle_gamma   90.00
#
_symmetry.space_group_name_H-M   'P 1'
#
loop_
_entity.id
_entity.type
_entity.pdbx_description
1 polymer ?
#
loop_
_entity_poly.entity_id
_entity_poly.type
_entity_poly.pdbx_seq_one_letter_code
_entity_poly.pdbx_strand_id
1 'polypeptide(L)'
;MADGVPAPPGTVQAPDPSIGTGTGPSGDVACGLGPGRVVLVGAGPGDVELLTCKAARLIGEADWLVHDALVQPEVLALARRARIIAVGKRAGNPSARQSSINQILLDCAQRGGLTVRLKGGDPLIFARAQEELDVLHAAGVPVEVVPGISSAQAAHAALAMPMTERGRRRALVLATPQVHASDQRNTAALPLPVMPPPMDLHQAAAPVPPSRRKVLSAAEIVADPELRRWAEAIVAAGSGTLYMAATVSDQVRDTLLALGMPPETPTLWMVDVSLPDQAMVPGVLGTLQPPPAALKGKPAL
;
A
#
# COMPACT_ATOMS: atom_id res chain seq x y z
N MET A 1 -62.64 0.13 -45.91
CA MET A 1 -62.69 0.06 -47.38
C MET A 1 -61.56 0.97 -47.85
N ALA A 2 -60.39 0.40 -48.16
CA ALA A 2 -60.02 -0.01 -49.53
C ALA A 2 -59.90 1.26 -50.41
N ASP A 3 -58.76 1.69 -50.96
CA ASP A 3 -57.57 1.01 -51.51
C ASP A 3 -56.39 2.02 -51.50
N GLY A 4 -55.11 1.67 -51.36
CA GLY A 4 -54.24 0.88 -52.26
C GLY A 4 -53.07 1.80 -52.74
N VAL A 5 -51.84 1.76 -52.18
CA VAL A 5 -50.67 0.90 -52.53
C VAL A 5 -49.94 1.37 -53.83
N PRO A 6 -48.58 1.32 -53.96
CA PRO A 6 -47.48 1.88 -53.15
C PRO A 6 -46.40 2.59 -54.04
N ALA A 7 -45.31 3.08 -53.43
CA ALA A 7 -44.14 3.65 -54.14
C ALA A 7 -43.20 2.57 -54.74
N PRO A 8 -42.48 2.86 -55.84
CA PRO A 8 -41.52 1.93 -56.45
C PRO A 8 -40.18 1.87 -55.68
N PRO A 9 -39.44 0.74 -55.73
CA PRO A 9 -38.19 0.54 -55.02
C PRO A 9 -37.00 1.13 -55.79
N GLY A 10 -36.25 2.03 -55.15
CA GLY A 10 -34.97 2.55 -55.63
C GLY A 10 -33.83 1.58 -55.29
N THR A 11 -33.29 1.00 -56.35
CA THR A 11 -32.07 0.21 -56.52
C THR A 11 -30.94 0.36 -55.49
N VAL A 12 -30.49 -0.80 -54.99
CA VAL A 12 -29.19 -1.07 -54.37
C VAL A 12 -28.06 -0.82 -55.37
N GLN A 13 -27.06 -0.03 -55.00
CA GLN A 13 -25.80 0.10 -55.72
C GLN A 13 -24.66 -0.48 -54.87
N ALA A 14 -23.92 -1.42 -55.45
CA ALA A 14 -22.78 -2.13 -54.86
C ALA A 14 -21.51 -1.23 -54.82
N PRO A 15 -20.49 -1.58 -54.00
CA PRO A 15 -19.46 -0.66 -53.55
C PRO A 15 -18.31 -0.45 -54.56
N ASP A 16 -17.72 0.74 -54.51
CA ASP A 16 -16.52 1.14 -55.25
C ASP A 16 -15.25 0.53 -54.60
N PRO A 17 -14.41 -0.23 -55.34
CA PRO A 17 -13.21 -0.86 -54.79
C PRO A 17 -12.02 0.11 -54.90
N SER A 18 -11.81 0.92 -53.87
CA SER A 18 -10.52 1.58 -53.65
C SER A 18 -10.03 1.32 -52.22
N ILE A 19 -9.28 0.22 -52.11
CA ILE A 19 -8.45 -0.11 -50.96
C ILE A 19 -7.32 0.92 -50.91
N GLY A 20 -7.50 1.96 -50.10
CA GLY A 20 -6.41 2.75 -49.53
C GLY A 20 -6.11 2.20 -48.14
N THR A 21 -4.93 1.62 -47.97
CA THR A 21 -4.44 1.07 -46.70
C THR A 21 -4.50 2.11 -45.60
N GLY A 22 -5.47 1.96 -44.69
CA GLY A 22 -5.54 2.71 -43.45
C GLY A 22 -4.35 2.37 -42.56
N THR A 23 -3.30 3.18 -42.65
CA THR A 23 -2.33 3.35 -41.57
C THR A 23 -3.09 3.73 -40.31
N GLY A 24 -2.96 2.89 -39.28
CA GLY A 24 -3.65 3.06 -38.00
C GLY A 24 -3.35 4.42 -37.35
N PRO A 25 -4.12 4.83 -36.33
CA PRO A 25 -3.86 6.09 -35.65
C PRO A 25 -2.51 6.01 -34.92
N SER A 26 -1.46 6.46 -35.61
CA SER A 26 -0.24 6.96 -35.01
C SER A 26 -0.60 8.26 -34.32
N GLY A 27 -0.85 8.15 -33.02
CA GLY A 27 -1.32 9.24 -32.18
C GLY A 27 -0.83 9.09 -30.75
N ASP A 28 0.46 8.76 -30.57
CA ASP A 28 1.16 9.18 -29.36
C ASP A 28 1.35 10.70 -29.45
N VAL A 29 0.26 11.41 -29.16
CA VAL A 29 0.33 12.82 -28.82
C VAL A 29 1.10 12.88 -27.52
N ALA A 30 2.37 13.30 -27.58
CA ALA A 30 3.11 13.75 -26.41
C ALA A 30 2.26 14.84 -25.74
N CYS A 31 1.48 14.44 -24.74
CA CYS A 31 0.61 15.35 -24.02
C CYS A 31 1.53 16.33 -23.30
N GLY A 32 1.44 17.62 -23.67
CA GLY A 32 2.25 18.72 -23.14
C GLY A 32 1.99 19.05 -21.66
N LEU A 33 1.70 18.05 -20.85
CA LEU A 33 1.83 18.14 -19.41
C LEU A 33 3.34 18.27 -19.15
N GLY A 34 3.76 19.35 -18.48
CA GLY A 34 5.16 19.52 -18.07
C GLY A 34 5.71 18.33 -17.27
N PRO A 35 6.98 18.38 -16.80
CA PRO A 35 7.60 17.26 -16.11
C PRO A 35 6.67 16.70 -15.03
N GLY A 36 6.37 15.40 -15.11
CA GLY A 36 5.43 14.76 -14.21
C GLY A 36 5.95 14.70 -12.78
N ARG A 37 5.05 14.76 -11.81
CA ARG A 37 5.39 14.59 -10.39
C ARG A 37 4.65 13.40 -9.81
N VAL A 38 5.24 12.79 -8.80
CA VAL A 38 4.63 11.69 -8.05
C VAL A 38 4.29 12.15 -6.64
N VAL A 39 3.10 11.81 -6.16
CA VAL A 39 2.74 12.00 -4.76
C VAL A 39 2.39 10.65 -4.14
N LEU A 40 3.13 10.26 -3.12
CA LEU A 40 2.84 9.11 -2.27
C LEU A 40 1.78 9.52 -1.25
N VAL A 41 0.59 8.96 -1.34
CA VAL A 41 -0.57 9.39 -0.54
C VAL A 41 -1.07 8.24 0.32
N GLY A 42 -1.20 8.51 1.62
CA GLY A 42 -1.85 7.60 2.56
C GLY A 42 -3.36 7.58 2.35
N ALA A 43 -3.91 6.41 2.02
CA ALA A 43 -5.33 6.19 1.82
C ALA A 43 -6.10 6.01 3.14
N GLY A 44 -5.40 5.93 4.27
CA GLY A 44 -6.03 5.62 5.55
C GLY A 44 -6.34 4.12 5.73
N PRO A 45 -6.96 3.76 6.86
CA PRO A 45 -7.20 2.36 7.25
C PRO A 45 -8.27 1.64 6.42
N GLY A 46 -9.16 2.38 5.73
CA GLY A 46 -10.27 1.82 4.99
C GLY A 46 -11.36 2.85 4.71
N ASP A 47 -11.94 3.42 5.78
CA ASP A 47 -12.97 4.44 5.70
C ASP A 47 -12.50 5.67 4.92
N VAL A 48 -13.28 6.05 3.90
CA VAL A 48 -13.02 7.22 3.05
C VAL A 48 -13.05 8.53 3.83
N GLU A 49 -13.80 8.61 4.93
CA GLU A 49 -13.87 9.80 5.80
C GLU A 49 -12.59 10.00 6.61
N LEU A 50 -11.73 8.99 6.71
CA LEU A 50 -10.41 9.07 7.34
C LEU A 50 -9.30 9.52 6.39
N LEU A 51 -9.63 9.86 5.14
CA LEU A 51 -8.71 10.56 4.25
C LEU A 51 -8.40 11.95 4.79
N THR A 52 -7.14 12.36 4.67
CA THR A 52 -6.80 13.77 4.90
C THR A 52 -7.40 14.64 3.79
N CYS A 53 -7.73 15.90 4.10
CA CYS A 53 -8.26 16.83 3.09
C CYS A 53 -7.32 16.98 1.89
N LYS A 54 -6.00 16.91 2.12
CA LYS A 54 -4.99 16.97 1.08
C LYS A 54 -4.99 15.72 0.20
N ALA A 55 -5.14 14.53 0.80
CA ALA A 55 -5.26 13.27 0.06
C ALA A 55 -6.49 13.30 -0.87
N ALA A 56 -7.68 13.60 -0.34
CA ALA A 56 -8.91 13.64 -1.12
C ALA A 56 -8.83 14.62 -2.31
N ARG A 57 -8.26 15.82 -2.08
CA ARG A 57 -8.04 16.81 -3.14
C ARG A 57 -7.10 16.29 -4.23
N LEU A 58 -5.94 15.74 -3.85
CA LEU A 58 -4.96 15.24 -4.83
C LEU A 58 -5.46 14.04 -5.62
N ILE A 59 -6.24 13.15 -5.00
CA ILE A 59 -6.89 12.04 -5.70
C ILE A 59 -7.86 12.57 -6.78
N GLY A 60 -8.63 13.62 -6.47
CA GLY A 60 -9.52 14.26 -7.43
C GLY A 60 -8.81 15.02 -8.56
N GLU A 61 -7.60 15.51 -8.30
CA GLU A 61 -6.76 16.23 -9.27
C GLU A 61 -5.90 15.30 -10.15
N ALA A 62 -5.70 14.03 -9.75
CA ALA A 62 -4.73 13.12 -10.34
C ALA A 62 -5.01 12.80 -11.82
N ASP A 63 -3.95 12.74 -12.62
CA ASP A 63 -3.98 12.22 -14.00
C ASP A 63 -3.76 10.70 -14.01
N TRP A 64 -2.93 10.21 -13.09
CA TRP A 64 -2.63 8.80 -12.88
C TRP A 64 -2.87 8.41 -11.43
N LEU A 65 -3.61 7.32 -11.20
CA LEU A 65 -3.84 6.79 -9.86
C LEU A 65 -3.33 5.35 -9.75
N VAL A 66 -2.18 5.17 -9.12
CA VAL A 66 -1.55 3.85 -8.90
C VAL A 66 -1.87 3.39 -7.48
N HIS A 67 -2.56 2.26 -7.31
CA HIS A 67 -3.04 1.84 -5.97
C HIS A 67 -2.82 0.36 -5.65
N ASP A 68 -2.64 0.07 -4.36
CA ASP A 68 -2.58 -1.30 -3.83
C ASP A 68 -3.98 -1.91 -3.63
N ALA A 69 -4.01 -3.22 -3.33
CA ALA A 69 -5.25 -3.97 -3.14
C ALA A 69 -6.03 -3.58 -1.87
N LEU A 70 -5.41 -2.85 -0.94
CA LEU A 70 -6.02 -2.42 0.33
C LEU A 70 -6.87 -1.14 0.20
N VAL A 71 -6.83 -0.48 -0.95
CA VAL A 71 -7.57 0.78 -1.16
C VAL A 71 -9.02 0.47 -1.52
N GLN A 72 -9.95 1.07 -0.78
CA GLN A 72 -11.37 0.82 -0.94
C GLN A 72 -11.97 1.46 -2.20
N PRO A 73 -13.02 0.87 -2.79
CA PRO A 73 -13.69 1.43 -3.97
C PRO A 73 -14.17 2.87 -3.79
N GLU A 74 -14.65 3.26 -2.60
CA GLU A 74 -15.10 4.63 -2.32
C GLU A 74 -13.97 5.66 -2.48
N VAL A 75 -12.74 5.30 -2.10
CA VAL A 75 -11.55 6.14 -2.29
C VAL A 75 -11.23 6.29 -3.78
N LEU A 76 -11.32 5.20 -4.55
CA LEU A 76 -11.06 5.21 -6.00
C LEU A 76 -12.10 6.04 -6.75
N ALA A 77 -13.35 6.09 -6.27
CA ALA A 77 -14.42 6.90 -6.87
C ALA A 77 -14.17 8.42 -6.82
N LEU A 78 -13.25 8.89 -5.97
CA LEU A 78 -12.82 10.29 -5.95
C LEU A 78 -12.00 10.66 -7.19
N ALA A 79 -11.32 9.71 -7.81
CA ALA A 79 -10.41 9.94 -8.93
C ALA A 79 -11.14 9.99 -10.29
N ARG A 80 -12.05 10.95 -10.44
CA ARG A 80 -12.98 11.03 -11.59
C ARG A 80 -12.32 11.23 -12.95
N ARG A 81 -11.08 11.73 -12.97
CA ARG A 81 -10.32 12.04 -14.19
C ARG A 81 -9.09 11.15 -14.40
N ALA A 82 -8.71 10.38 -13.39
CA ALA A 82 -7.46 9.67 -13.39
C ALA A 82 -7.56 8.37 -14.20
N ARG A 83 -6.45 7.98 -14.83
CA ARG A 83 -6.24 6.61 -15.29
C ARG A 83 -5.85 5.76 -14.09
N ILE A 84 -6.73 4.85 -13.68
CA ILE A 84 -6.55 4.01 -12.49
C ILE A 84 -5.75 2.76 -12.86
N ILE A 85 -4.66 2.50 -12.11
CA ILE A 85 -3.75 1.38 -12.29
C ILE A 85 -3.65 0.60 -10.97
N ALA A 86 -4.13 -0.63 -10.96
CA ALA A 86 -4.05 -1.51 -9.80
C ALA A 86 -2.73 -2.31 -9.82
N VAL A 87 -1.96 -2.28 -8.72
CA VAL A 87 -0.66 -2.98 -8.61
C VAL A 87 -0.59 -4.02 -7.49
N GLY A 88 -1.66 -4.17 -6.69
CA GLY A 88 -1.75 -5.13 -5.58
C GLY A 88 -2.26 -6.53 -5.97
N LYS A 89 -2.13 -7.49 -5.04
CA LYS A 89 -2.65 -8.86 -5.19
C LYS A 89 -4.18 -8.88 -5.14
N ARG A 90 -4.84 -9.35 -6.20
CA ARG A 90 -6.18 -9.95 -6.08
C ARG A 90 -6.01 -11.45 -5.80
N ALA A 91 -6.86 -11.99 -4.94
CA ALA A 91 -6.89 -13.39 -4.48
C ALA A 91 -6.27 -14.39 -5.49
N GLY A 92 -5.09 -14.93 -5.15
CA GLY A 92 -4.45 -16.03 -5.88
C GLY A 92 -3.34 -15.67 -6.87
N ASN A 93 -3.17 -14.42 -7.30
CA ASN A 93 -2.13 -14.05 -8.27
C ASN A 93 -0.80 -13.61 -7.63
N PRO A 94 0.36 -13.90 -8.27
CA PRO A 94 1.65 -13.35 -7.85
C PRO A 94 1.59 -11.82 -7.85
N SER A 95 2.10 -11.20 -6.79
CA SER A 95 2.25 -9.74 -6.72
C SER A 95 3.05 -9.24 -7.93
N ALA A 96 2.71 -8.05 -8.43
CA ALA A 96 3.69 -7.27 -9.19
C ALA A 96 4.97 -7.20 -8.34
N ARG A 97 6.11 -7.51 -8.94
CA ARG A 97 7.39 -7.34 -8.25
C ARG A 97 7.53 -5.85 -7.91
N GLN A 98 8.17 -5.51 -6.80
CA GLN A 98 8.34 -4.10 -6.43
C GLN A 98 8.98 -3.30 -7.57
N SER A 99 9.92 -3.91 -8.30
CA SER A 99 10.51 -3.33 -9.52
C SER A 99 9.48 -2.98 -10.61
N SER A 100 8.42 -3.77 -10.78
CA SER A 100 7.33 -3.47 -11.72
C SER A 100 6.51 -2.27 -11.26
N ILE A 101 6.25 -2.13 -9.97
CA ILE A 101 5.56 -0.96 -9.40
C ILE A 101 6.40 0.29 -9.63
N ASN A 102 7.69 0.21 -9.32
CA ASN A 102 8.63 1.31 -9.53
C ASN A 102 8.68 1.73 -11.00
N GLN A 103 8.70 0.77 -11.94
CA GLN A 103 8.65 1.08 -13.37
C GLN A 103 7.35 1.78 -13.78
N ILE A 104 6.20 1.32 -13.27
CA ILE A 104 4.89 1.96 -13.54
C ILE A 104 4.91 3.43 -13.09
N LEU A 105 5.49 3.71 -11.91
CA LEU A 105 5.59 5.09 -11.39
C LEU A 105 6.50 5.96 -12.28
N LEU A 106 7.63 5.43 -12.74
CA LEU A 106 8.51 6.11 -13.69
C LEU A 106 7.80 6.39 -15.01
N ASP A 107 7.11 5.39 -15.58
CA ASP A 107 6.39 5.53 -16.84
C ASP A 107 5.29 6.59 -16.74
N CYS A 108 4.56 6.64 -15.61
CA CYS A 108 3.55 7.68 -15.37
C CYS A 108 4.18 9.08 -15.24
N ALA A 109 5.30 9.20 -14.51
CA ALA A 109 6.03 10.45 -14.37
C ALA A 109 6.59 10.96 -15.72
N GLN A 110 7.12 10.06 -16.56
CA GLN A 110 7.63 10.38 -17.90
C GLN A 110 6.52 10.86 -18.85
N ARG A 111 5.31 10.31 -18.71
CA ARG A 111 4.12 10.76 -19.47
C ARG A 111 3.58 12.11 -19.00
N GLY A 112 4.12 12.67 -17.92
CA GLY A 112 3.74 13.98 -17.39
C GLY A 112 2.49 13.96 -16.50
N GLY A 113 2.23 15.11 -15.88
CA GLY A 113 1.06 15.33 -15.02
C GLY A 113 1.25 14.93 -13.56
N LEU A 114 0.13 14.80 -12.84
CA LEU A 114 0.07 14.39 -11.44
C LEU A 114 -0.17 12.88 -11.34
N THR A 115 0.85 12.16 -10.87
CA THR A 115 0.72 10.75 -10.49
C THR A 115 0.51 10.64 -8.98
N VAL A 116 -0.60 10.05 -8.56
CA VAL A 116 -0.87 9.71 -7.16
C VAL A 116 -0.66 8.22 -6.95
N ARG A 117 0.28 7.88 -6.07
CA ARG A 117 0.53 6.52 -5.58
C ARG A 117 -0.20 6.33 -4.24
N LEU A 118 -1.37 5.71 -4.28
CA LEU A 118 -2.16 5.40 -3.09
C LEU A 118 -1.66 4.15 -2.38
N LYS A 119 -1.42 4.29 -1.08
CA LYS A 119 -0.95 3.23 -0.18
C LYS A 119 -1.90 3.13 1.00
N GLY A 120 -2.30 1.92 1.37
CA GLY A 120 -3.17 1.70 2.53
C GLY A 120 -2.48 2.17 3.83
N GLY A 121 -3.25 2.79 4.72
CA GLY A 121 -2.73 3.40 5.95
C GLY A 121 -1.89 4.65 5.66
N ASP A 122 -0.66 4.64 6.19
CA ASP A 122 0.33 5.71 6.01
C ASP A 122 1.48 5.25 5.08
N PRO A 123 1.95 6.06 4.12
CA PRO A 123 3.02 5.68 3.20
C PRO A 123 4.35 5.33 3.88
N LEU A 124 4.62 5.88 5.06
CA LEU A 124 5.91 5.79 5.75
C LEU A 124 5.91 4.77 6.89
N ILE A 125 4.76 4.13 7.17
CA ILE A 125 4.64 3.09 8.21
C ILE A 125 4.43 1.74 7.54
N PHE A 126 5.49 0.91 7.51
CA PHE A 126 5.49 -0.46 6.96
C PHE A 126 4.99 -0.60 5.51
N ALA A 127 4.98 0.48 4.73
CA ALA A 127 4.42 0.47 3.38
C ALA A 127 5.48 0.46 2.26
N ARG A 128 6.77 0.24 2.58
CA ARG A 128 7.88 0.12 1.61
C ARG A 128 8.08 1.37 0.73
N ALA A 129 7.77 2.57 1.26
CA ALA A 129 7.94 3.80 0.49
C ALA A 129 9.39 4.07 0.06
N GLN A 130 10.39 3.68 0.86
CA GLN A 130 11.79 3.96 0.53
C GLN A 130 12.20 3.36 -0.82
N GLU A 131 11.77 2.13 -1.12
CA GLU A 131 12.08 1.46 -2.39
C GLU A 131 11.47 2.18 -3.61
N GLU A 132 10.34 2.88 -3.43
CA GLU A 132 9.70 3.70 -4.45
C GLU A 132 10.40 5.07 -4.55
N LEU A 133 10.70 5.70 -3.41
CA LEU A 133 11.40 6.98 -3.31
C LEU A 133 12.80 6.93 -3.92
N ASP A 134 13.59 5.90 -3.63
CA ASP A 134 14.96 5.75 -4.14
C ASP A 134 14.98 5.76 -5.66
N VAL A 135 14.07 5.02 -6.30
CA VAL A 135 13.98 4.94 -7.75
C VAL A 135 13.51 6.26 -8.36
N LEU A 136 12.52 6.92 -7.75
CA LEU A 136 12.00 8.19 -8.24
C LEU A 136 13.03 9.32 -8.10
N HIS A 137 13.72 9.40 -6.97
CA HIS A 137 14.78 10.39 -6.74
C HIS A 137 15.97 10.16 -7.67
N ALA A 138 16.37 8.91 -7.88
CA ALA A 138 17.42 8.58 -8.83
C ALA A 138 17.05 8.94 -10.28
N ALA A 139 15.76 8.91 -10.62
CA ALA A 139 15.26 9.36 -11.90
C ALA A 139 14.97 10.88 -11.96
N GLY A 140 15.30 11.65 -10.92
CA GLY A 140 15.05 13.09 -10.84
C GLY A 140 13.57 13.48 -10.85
N VAL A 141 12.66 12.54 -10.53
CA VAL A 141 11.22 12.80 -10.48
C VAL A 141 10.89 13.59 -9.21
N PRO A 142 10.18 14.73 -9.29
CA PRO A 142 9.70 15.43 -8.11
C PRO A 142 8.73 14.54 -7.32
N VAL A 143 9.04 14.29 -6.05
CA VAL A 143 8.19 13.49 -5.15
C VAL A 143 7.73 14.28 -3.94
N GLU A 144 6.46 14.10 -3.59
CA GLU A 144 5.88 14.57 -2.35
C GLU A 144 5.27 13.38 -1.58
N VAL A 145 5.26 13.45 -0.24
CA VAL A 145 4.57 12.48 0.61
C VAL A 145 3.45 13.17 1.36
N VAL A 146 2.25 12.59 1.29
CA VAL A 146 1.07 13.01 2.07
C VAL A 146 0.74 11.89 3.07
N PRO A 147 0.81 12.18 4.39
CA PRO A 147 0.57 11.16 5.40
C PRO A 147 -0.90 10.72 5.40
N GLY A 148 -1.13 9.54 5.97
CA GLY A 148 -2.45 8.96 6.16
C GLY A 148 -2.65 8.47 7.59
N ILE A 149 -3.90 8.21 7.96
CA ILE A 149 -4.19 7.59 9.25
C ILE A 149 -3.74 6.12 9.20
N SER A 150 -2.84 5.73 10.10
CA SER A 150 -2.37 4.34 10.17
C SER A 150 -3.40 3.43 10.84
N SER A 151 -3.44 2.16 10.45
CA SER A 151 -4.39 1.18 11.00
C SER A 151 -4.30 1.02 12.52
N ALA A 152 -3.11 1.14 13.13
CA ALA A 152 -2.97 1.14 14.59
C ALA A 152 -3.68 2.32 15.26
N GLN A 153 -3.53 3.53 14.71
CA GLN A 153 -4.20 4.72 15.23
C GLN A 153 -5.72 4.58 15.08
N ALA A 154 -6.19 4.12 13.93
CA ALA A 154 -7.61 3.89 13.68
C ALA A 154 -8.20 2.83 14.61
N ALA A 155 -7.46 1.75 14.88
CA ALA A 155 -7.88 0.70 15.79
C ALA A 155 -8.09 1.26 17.20
N HIS A 156 -7.12 2.03 17.70
CA HIS A 156 -7.21 2.68 19.00
C HIS A 156 -8.35 3.70 19.08
N ALA A 157 -8.59 4.46 18.00
CA ALA A 157 -9.72 5.37 17.91
C ALA A 157 -11.07 4.63 17.96
N ALA A 158 -11.21 3.53 17.23
CA ALA A 158 -12.42 2.69 17.26
C ALA A 158 -12.70 2.09 18.65
N LEU A 159 -11.65 1.86 19.43
CA LEU A 159 -11.73 1.36 20.80
C LEU A 159 -11.94 2.47 21.84
N ALA A 160 -11.89 3.74 21.45
CA ALA A 160 -11.79 4.89 22.35
C ALA A 160 -10.67 4.72 23.41
N MET A 161 -9.57 4.06 23.04
CA MET A 161 -8.45 3.76 23.92
C MET A 161 -7.18 4.47 23.46
N PRO A 162 -6.53 5.28 24.31
CA PRO A 162 -5.33 5.98 23.89
C PRO A 162 -4.16 5.00 23.73
N MET A 163 -3.32 5.26 22.73
CA MET A 163 -2.09 4.48 22.48
C MET A 163 -1.03 4.70 23.57
N THR A 164 -1.10 5.84 24.26
CA THR A 164 -0.22 6.20 25.37
C THR A 164 -1.05 6.66 26.57
N GLU A 165 -0.53 6.44 27.77
CA GLU A 165 -1.23 6.75 29.00
C GLU A 165 -0.22 7.19 30.05
N ARG A 166 -0.40 8.39 30.60
CA ARG A 166 0.55 8.94 31.57
C ARG A 166 0.65 8.02 32.78
N GLY A 167 1.89 7.66 33.13
CA GLY A 167 2.16 6.78 34.27
C GLY A 167 1.94 5.28 34.00
N ARG A 168 1.45 4.90 32.81
CA ARG A 168 1.18 3.50 32.45
C ARG A 168 1.85 3.08 31.14
N ARG A 169 1.62 3.82 30.06
CA ARG A 169 2.18 3.56 28.70
C ARG A 169 2.92 4.80 28.22
N ARG A 170 4.24 4.82 28.43
CA ARG A 170 5.11 5.97 28.08
C ARG A 170 5.87 5.80 26.77
N ALA A 171 5.75 4.63 26.14
CA ALA A 171 6.34 4.31 24.85
C ALA A 171 5.24 3.81 23.91
N LEU A 172 5.37 4.15 22.64
CA LEU A 172 4.57 3.61 21.54
C LEU A 172 5.48 2.74 20.69
N VAL A 173 5.14 1.45 20.56
CA VAL A 173 5.88 0.50 19.72
C VAL A 173 4.97 0.03 18.60
N LEU A 174 5.32 0.40 17.37
CA LEU A 174 4.76 -0.18 16.16
C LEU A 174 5.84 -1.11 15.59
N ALA A 175 5.49 -2.37 15.32
CA ALA A 175 6.43 -3.37 14.88
C ALA A 175 5.86 -4.29 13.80
N THR A 176 6.74 -4.94 13.05
CA THR A 176 6.41 -6.04 12.13
C THR A 176 7.28 -7.25 12.47
N PRO A 177 6.70 -8.44 12.68
CA PRO A 177 7.45 -9.67 12.93
C PRO A 177 7.87 -10.39 11.63
N GLN A 178 7.42 -9.89 10.47
CA GLN A 178 7.76 -10.46 9.17
C GLN A 178 9.17 -10.03 8.74
N VAL A 179 10.00 -11.01 8.36
CA VAL A 179 11.34 -10.80 7.81
C VAL A 179 11.33 -11.16 6.33
N HIS A 180 11.90 -10.31 5.49
CA HIS A 180 12.08 -10.62 4.07
C HIS A 180 13.45 -11.30 3.85
N ALA A 181 13.50 -12.35 3.04
CA ALA A 181 14.72 -13.13 2.78
C ALA A 181 15.83 -12.34 2.08
N SER A 182 15.51 -11.17 1.51
CA SER A 182 16.50 -10.24 0.97
C SER A 182 16.64 -8.98 1.84
N ASP A 183 16.36 -9.06 3.15
CA ASP A 183 16.91 -8.10 4.10
C ASP A 183 18.44 -8.16 3.98
N GLN A 184 18.97 -7.44 2.98
CA GLN A 184 20.35 -7.02 2.94
C GLN A 184 20.43 -5.98 4.04
N ARG A 185 20.72 -6.50 5.24
CA ARG A 185 20.91 -5.77 6.48
C ARG A 185 21.65 -4.46 6.18
N ASN A 186 20.92 -3.35 6.19
CA ASN A 186 21.55 -2.05 6.10
C ASN A 186 21.82 -1.55 7.51
N THR A 187 22.96 -1.97 8.07
CA THR A 187 23.46 -1.54 9.39
C THR A 187 24.21 -0.21 9.32
N ALA A 188 24.31 0.41 8.14
CA ALA A 188 24.86 1.75 8.02
C ALA A 188 23.98 2.72 8.82
N ALA A 189 24.61 3.67 9.51
CA ALA A 189 23.88 4.78 10.11
C ALA A 189 23.00 5.41 9.03
N LEU A 190 21.69 5.48 9.27
CA LEU A 190 20.79 6.18 8.37
C LEU A 190 21.26 7.64 8.32
N PRO A 191 21.77 8.12 7.17
CA PRO A 191 22.12 9.53 7.07
C PRO A 191 20.84 10.33 7.31
N LEU A 192 20.93 11.41 8.09
CA LEU A 192 19.80 12.33 8.21
C LEU A 192 19.41 12.76 6.79
N PRO A 193 18.12 12.65 6.41
CA PRO A 193 17.70 13.07 5.08
C PRO A 193 17.95 14.57 4.94
N VAL A 194 18.89 14.92 4.08
CA VAL A 194 19.02 16.28 3.56
C VAL A 194 17.98 16.39 2.45
N MET A 195 17.09 17.38 2.49
CA MET A 195 16.19 17.67 1.38
C MET A 195 17.01 17.72 0.08
N PRO A 196 16.79 16.82 -0.89
CA PRO A 196 17.62 16.82 -2.07
C PRO A 196 17.40 18.15 -2.81
N PRO A 197 18.48 18.85 -3.24
CA PRO A 197 18.32 19.94 -4.19
C PRO A 197 17.71 19.38 -5.49
N PRO A 198 16.99 20.18 -6.29
CA PRO A 198 16.55 19.76 -7.61
C PRO A 198 17.77 19.32 -8.43
N MET A 199 17.85 18.03 -8.75
CA MET A 199 19.03 17.39 -9.35
C MET A 199 18.76 17.04 -10.82
N ASP A 200 19.84 17.01 -11.60
CA ASP A 200 19.85 16.70 -13.03
C ASP A 200 19.46 15.23 -13.30
N LEU A 201 18.59 15.03 -14.31
CA LEU A 201 17.79 13.83 -14.61
C LEU A 201 18.58 12.62 -15.14
N HIS A 202 19.91 12.70 -15.22
CA HIS A 202 20.72 11.78 -16.03
C HIS A 202 21.49 10.69 -15.27
N GLN A 203 21.25 10.44 -13.98
CA GLN A 203 21.94 9.36 -13.24
C GLN A 203 20.97 8.38 -12.56
N ALA A 204 20.63 7.31 -13.30
CA ALA A 204 19.84 6.19 -12.77
C ALA A 204 20.61 5.41 -11.69
N ALA A 205 19.96 5.13 -10.55
CA ALA A 205 20.47 4.25 -9.52
C ALA A 205 20.19 2.78 -9.84
N ALA A 206 21.01 1.90 -9.27
CA ALA A 206 20.96 0.47 -9.49
C ALA A 206 19.65 -0.17 -8.98
N PRO A 207 19.11 -1.20 -9.66
CA PRO A 207 17.88 -1.86 -9.28
C PRO A 207 17.99 -2.61 -7.94
N VAL A 208 16.98 -2.45 -7.08
CA VAL A 208 16.83 -3.24 -5.85
C VAL A 208 16.43 -4.68 -6.22
N PRO A 209 17.15 -5.72 -5.74
CA PRO A 209 16.87 -7.10 -6.07
C PRO A 209 15.51 -7.58 -5.50
N PRO A 210 14.82 -8.50 -6.19
CA PRO A 210 13.54 -9.02 -5.73
C PRO A 210 13.66 -9.85 -4.45
N SER A 211 12.75 -9.64 -3.48
CA SER A 211 12.75 -10.30 -2.17
C SER A 211 11.67 -11.38 -2.05
N ARG A 212 11.99 -12.52 -1.42
CA ARG A 212 11.01 -13.56 -1.04
C ARG A 212 10.78 -13.52 0.47
N ARG A 213 9.57 -13.80 0.97
CA ARG A 213 9.33 -13.89 2.43
C ARG A 213 9.95 -15.17 3.01
N LYS A 214 10.57 -15.08 4.19
CA LYS A 214 11.04 -16.24 4.97
C LYS A 214 10.24 -16.28 6.28
N VAL A 215 9.66 -17.44 6.60
CA VAL A 215 9.05 -17.68 7.92
C VAL A 215 10.14 -18.26 8.81
N LEU A 216 10.38 -17.64 9.96
CA LEU A 216 11.40 -18.03 10.92
C LEU A 216 10.74 -18.61 12.16
N SER A 217 11.38 -19.57 12.82
CA SER A 217 10.94 -20.07 14.12
C SER A 217 11.25 -19.06 15.23
N ALA A 218 10.54 -19.13 16.35
CA ALA A 218 10.81 -18.29 17.52
C ALA A 218 12.24 -18.49 18.06
N ALA A 219 12.75 -19.72 18.05
CA ALA A 219 14.11 -20.02 18.47
C ALA A 219 15.17 -19.32 17.60
N GLU A 220 14.99 -19.33 16.27
CA GLU A 220 15.87 -18.60 15.35
C GLU A 220 15.86 -17.08 15.62
N ILE A 221 14.68 -16.53 15.92
CA ILE A 221 14.51 -15.10 16.19
C ILE A 221 15.17 -14.72 17.52
N VAL A 222 14.89 -15.47 18.59
CA VAL A 222 15.44 -15.22 19.93
C VAL A 222 16.97 -15.36 19.93
N ALA A 223 17.52 -16.27 19.12
CA ALA A 223 18.96 -16.47 19.00
C ALA A 223 19.68 -15.31 18.28
N ASP A 224 18.99 -14.54 17.44
CA ASP A 224 19.56 -13.42 16.70
C ASP A 224 19.15 -12.08 17.36
N PRO A 225 20.10 -11.34 17.96
CA PRO A 225 19.82 -10.07 18.63
C PRO A 225 19.09 -9.04 17.76
N GLU A 226 19.32 -9.00 16.44
CA GLU A 226 18.66 -8.04 15.55
C GLU A 226 17.22 -8.47 15.25
N LEU A 227 17.01 -9.77 15.01
CA LEU A 227 15.67 -10.28 14.69
C LEU A 227 14.71 -10.19 15.87
N ARG A 228 15.20 -10.23 17.11
CA ARG A 228 14.35 -10.13 18.31
C ARG A 228 14.09 -8.70 18.80
N ARG A 229 14.70 -7.66 18.21
CA ARG A 229 14.56 -6.25 18.69
C ARG A 229 13.12 -5.76 18.72
N TRP A 230 12.32 -6.16 17.74
CA TRP A 230 10.90 -5.80 17.71
C TRP A 230 10.17 -6.35 18.94
N ALA A 231 10.51 -7.56 19.36
CA ALA A 231 9.89 -8.23 20.49
C ALA A 231 10.43 -7.67 21.81
N GLU A 232 11.75 -7.43 21.92
CA GLU A 232 12.36 -6.76 23.07
C GLU A 232 11.76 -5.37 23.31
N ALA A 233 11.51 -4.60 22.25
CA ALA A 233 10.87 -3.29 22.35
C ALA A 233 9.45 -3.39 22.93
N ILE A 234 8.66 -4.37 22.49
CA ILE A 234 7.30 -4.61 23.00
C ILE A 234 7.35 -5.03 24.47
N VAL A 235 8.24 -5.96 24.84
CA VAL A 235 8.42 -6.40 26.23
C VAL A 235 8.82 -5.23 27.11
N ALA A 236 9.78 -4.42 26.68
CA ALA A 236 10.23 -3.25 27.43
C ALA A 236 9.15 -2.17 27.57
N ALA A 237 8.31 -1.97 26.54
CA ALA A 237 7.20 -1.03 26.58
C ALA A 237 5.97 -1.56 27.34
N GLY A 238 5.89 -2.87 27.57
CA GLY A 238 4.74 -3.56 28.16
C GLY A 238 3.49 -3.59 27.27
N SER A 239 3.57 -3.01 26.06
CA SER A 239 2.49 -2.97 25.07
C SER A 239 3.07 -2.62 23.69
N GLY A 240 2.37 -3.02 22.63
CA GLY A 240 2.74 -2.67 21.26
C GLY A 240 1.69 -3.11 20.26
N THR A 241 1.80 -2.59 19.04
CA THR A 241 0.93 -2.96 17.92
C THR A 241 1.74 -3.64 16.83
N LEU A 242 1.28 -4.80 16.37
CA LEU A 242 1.99 -5.65 15.43
C LEU A 242 1.29 -5.67 14.07
N TYR A 243 1.98 -5.17 13.05
CA TYR A 243 1.50 -5.24 11.67
C TYR A 243 1.91 -6.56 11.04
N MET A 244 1.07 -7.09 10.14
CA MET A 244 1.38 -8.30 9.35
C MET A 244 1.69 -9.54 10.21
N ALA A 245 1.12 -9.62 11.41
CA ALA A 245 1.36 -10.71 12.36
C ALA A 245 0.43 -11.91 12.15
N ALA A 246 -0.71 -11.75 11.45
CA ALA A 246 -1.76 -12.76 11.37
C ALA A 246 -1.29 -14.14 10.87
N THR A 247 -0.33 -14.18 9.93
CA THR A 247 0.21 -15.45 9.38
C THR A 247 1.37 -16.02 10.18
N VAL A 248 1.85 -15.31 11.19
CA VAL A 248 3.01 -15.67 12.04
C VAL A 248 2.68 -15.50 13.52
N SER A 249 1.41 -15.65 13.90
CA SER A 249 0.94 -15.45 15.27
C SER A 249 1.58 -16.42 16.26
N ASP A 250 1.82 -17.67 15.87
CA ASP A 250 2.52 -18.66 16.71
C ASP A 250 3.97 -18.23 16.96
N GLN A 251 4.68 -17.80 15.91
CA GLN A 251 6.03 -17.26 16.02
C GLN A 251 6.05 -16.03 16.94
N VAL A 252 5.09 -15.13 16.80
CA VAL A 252 4.96 -13.93 17.66
C VAL A 252 4.76 -14.33 19.13
N ARG A 253 3.79 -15.21 19.39
CA ARG A 253 3.49 -15.74 20.72
C ARG A 253 4.75 -16.31 21.36
N ASP A 254 5.35 -17.29 20.69
CA ASP A 254 6.45 -18.07 21.26
C ASP A 254 7.69 -17.18 21.47
N THR A 255 7.92 -16.18 20.60
CA THR A 255 9.01 -15.20 20.77
C THR A 255 8.78 -14.30 21.99
N LEU A 256 7.58 -13.73 22.15
CA LEU A 256 7.27 -12.85 23.28
C LEU A 256 7.28 -13.58 24.62
N LEU A 257 6.76 -14.82 24.66
CA LEU A 257 6.83 -15.68 25.85
C LEU A 257 8.28 -16.02 26.21
N ALA A 258 9.11 -16.38 25.21
CA ALA A 258 10.53 -16.68 25.43
C ALA A 258 11.33 -15.49 25.96
N LEU A 259 10.91 -14.26 25.64
CA LEU A 259 11.51 -13.02 26.14
C LEU A 259 10.90 -12.53 27.47
N GLY A 260 10.01 -13.32 28.07
CA GLY A 260 9.48 -13.06 29.41
C GLY A 260 8.18 -12.25 29.47
N MET A 261 7.48 -12.06 28.35
CA MET A 261 6.15 -11.47 28.38
C MET A 261 5.16 -12.44 29.05
N PRO A 262 4.35 -12.02 30.04
CA PRO A 262 3.46 -12.93 30.75
C PRO A 262 2.39 -13.56 29.83
N PRO A 263 2.08 -14.86 29.95
CA PRO A 263 1.07 -15.52 29.11
C PRO A 263 -0.34 -14.95 29.27
N GLU A 264 -0.66 -14.36 30.42
CA GLU A 264 -1.92 -13.68 30.72
C GLU A 264 -2.04 -12.28 30.08
N THR A 265 -0.99 -11.80 29.41
CA THR A 265 -1.00 -10.50 28.73
C THR A 265 -2.19 -10.43 27.77
N PRO A 266 -3.09 -9.44 27.92
CA PRO A 266 -4.22 -9.27 27.02
C PRO A 266 -3.76 -8.99 25.58
N THR A 267 -4.39 -9.68 24.63
CA THR A 267 -4.20 -9.47 23.19
C THR A 267 -5.52 -9.12 22.53
N LEU A 268 -5.48 -8.38 21.44
CA LEU A 268 -6.66 -8.02 20.67
C LEU A 268 -6.30 -8.01 19.19
N TRP A 269 -6.94 -8.85 18.39
CA TRP A 269 -6.93 -8.69 16.94
C TRP A 269 -7.96 -7.65 16.53
N MET A 270 -7.52 -6.71 15.70
CA MET A 270 -8.36 -5.71 15.05
C MET A 270 -8.36 -6.00 13.55
N VAL A 271 -9.52 -6.40 13.02
CA VAL A 271 -9.68 -6.84 11.63
C VAL A 271 -10.53 -5.82 10.87
N ASP A 272 -10.17 -5.51 9.63
CA ASP A 272 -10.90 -4.57 8.76
C ASP A 272 -11.22 -3.26 9.46
N VAL A 273 -10.23 -2.74 10.19
CA VAL A 273 -10.36 -1.54 11.00
C VAL A 273 -10.93 -0.39 10.18
N SER A 274 -11.90 0.33 10.75
CA SER A 274 -12.70 1.41 10.15
C SER A 274 -13.69 1.00 9.06
N LEU A 275 -13.73 -0.27 8.63
CA LEU A 275 -14.69 -0.73 7.64
C LEU A 275 -16.00 -1.18 8.31
N PRO A 276 -17.12 -1.25 7.57
CA PRO A 276 -18.40 -1.72 8.11
C PRO A 276 -18.36 -3.13 8.69
N ASP A 277 -17.45 -3.97 8.21
CA ASP A 277 -17.23 -5.35 8.64
C ASP A 277 -16.07 -5.51 9.63
N GLN A 278 -15.67 -4.40 10.28
CA GLN A 278 -14.67 -4.41 11.35
C GLN A 278 -15.02 -5.46 12.42
N ALA A 279 -14.02 -6.23 12.84
CA ALA A 279 -14.17 -7.22 13.89
C ALA A 279 -13.06 -7.11 14.94
N MET A 280 -13.44 -7.46 16.17
CA MET A 280 -12.57 -7.47 17.34
C MET A 280 -12.49 -8.88 17.90
N VAL A 281 -11.29 -9.43 18.08
CA VAL A 281 -11.09 -10.76 18.67
C VAL A 281 -10.16 -10.65 19.87
N PRO A 282 -10.72 -10.52 21.10
CA PRO A 282 -9.92 -10.48 22.32
C PRO A 282 -9.35 -11.85 22.65
N GLY A 283 -8.24 -11.87 23.37
CA GLY A 283 -7.57 -13.09 23.83
C GLY A 283 -6.46 -12.78 24.83
N VAL A 284 -5.60 -13.77 25.04
CA VAL A 284 -4.38 -13.64 25.84
C VAL A 284 -3.19 -14.22 25.08
N LEU A 285 -2.00 -13.73 25.38
CA LEU A 285 -0.77 -14.08 24.69
C LEU A 285 -0.52 -15.60 24.70
N GLY A 286 -0.66 -16.26 25.86
CA GLY A 286 -0.37 -17.68 26.03
C GLY A 286 -1.19 -18.61 25.15
N THR A 287 -2.36 -18.16 24.68
CA THR A 287 -3.23 -18.89 23.76
C THR A 287 -3.45 -18.15 22.46
N LEU A 288 -2.55 -17.22 22.09
CA LEU A 288 -2.68 -16.45 20.86
C LEU A 288 -2.69 -17.41 19.66
N GLN A 289 -3.75 -17.27 18.86
CA GLN A 289 -3.97 -18.00 17.61
C GLN A 289 -4.11 -16.99 16.47
N PRO A 290 -3.98 -17.43 15.20
CA PRO A 290 -4.34 -16.60 14.06
C PRO A 290 -5.79 -16.11 14.18
N PRO A 291 -6.15 -15.00 13.51
CA PRO A 291 -7.54 -14.58 13.40
C PRO A 291 -8.42 -15.75 12.94
N PRO A 292 -9.67 -15.86 13.46
CA PRO A 292 -10.60 -16.93 13.09
C PRO A 292 -10.69 -17.16 11.59
N ALA A 293 -10.93 -18.40 11.15
CA ALA A 293 -10.95 -18.75 9.72
C ALA A 293 -11.97 -17.92 8.91
N ALA A 294 -13.06 -17.49 9.53
CA ALA A 294 -14.06 -16.58 8.94
C ALA A 294 -13.49 -15.20 8.57
N LEU A 295 -12.37 -14.81 9.18
CA LEU A 295 -11.67 -13.55 8.96
C LEU A 295 -10.38 -13.73 8.13
N LYS A 296 -10.15 -14.94 7.60
CA LYS A 296 -8.93 -15.28 6.87
C LYS A 296 -8.82 -14.47 5.58
N GLY A 297 -7.67 -13.81 5.40
CA GLY A 297 -7.37 -13.00 4.21
C GLY A 297 -7.76 -11.53 4.32
N LYS A 298 -8.46 -11.14 5.39
CA LYS A 298 -8.74 -9.75 5.73
C LYS A 298 -7.53 -9.11 6.44
N PRO A 299 -7.26 -7.81 6.19
CA PRO A 299 -6.28 -7.04 6.95
C PRO A 299 -6.53 -7.12 8.46
N ALA A 300 -5.51 -7.52 9.20
CA ALA A 300 -5.55 -7.63 10.65
C ALA A 300 -4.22 -7.15 11.26
N LEU A 301 -4.32 -6.55 12.45
CA LEU A 301 -3.21 -6.10 13.29
C LEU A 301 -3.48 -6.42 14.76
#